data_AF-A0A2D7PJF1-F1
#
_entry.id   AF-A0A2D7PJF1-F1
#
_cell.length_a   1.000
_cell.length_b   1.000
_cell.length_c   1.000
_cell.angle_alpha   90.00
_cell.angle_beta   90.00
_cell.angle_gamma   90.00
#
_symmetry.space_group_name_H-M   'P 1'
#
loop_
_entity.id
_entity.type
_entity.pdbx_description
1 polymer ?
#
loop_
_entity_poly.entity_id
_entity_poly.type
_entity_poly.pdbx_seq_one_letter_code
_entity_poly.pdbx_strand_id
1 'polypeptide(L)'
;SDPLHPYTQGLLKAVPSIDPLRRGGAPPVEGDLPSPSAPPSGCYFHTRCSAVMERCRSQAPGVYGEITRQARCFLAESRGSPR
;
A
#
# COMPACT_ATOMS: atom_id res chain seq x y z
N SER A 1 0.94 -14.75 4.70
CA SER A 1 0.15 -13.53 4.94
C SER A 1 -0.11 -12.83 3.62
N ASP A 2 -1.33 -12.92 3.10
CA ASP A 2 -1.76 -12.04 2.00
C ASP A 2 -1.86 -10.62 2.59
N PRO A 3 -1.32 -9.54 1.99
CA PRO A 3 -1.56 -8.16 2.45
C PRO A 3 -2.65 -7.49 1.59
N LEU A 4 -3.59 -6.78 2.23
CA LEU A 4 -4.65 -6.06 1.50
C LEU A 4 -4.13 -4.77 0.86
N HIS A 5 -3.06 -4.20 1.41
CA HIS A 5 -2.53 -2.92 0.97
C HIS A 5 -1.39 -3.10 -0.04
N PRO A 6 -1.43 -2.48 -1.23
CA PRO A 6 -0.39 -2.60 -2.26
C PRO A 6 1.00 -2.22 -1.76
N TYR A 7 1.09 -1.17 -0.92
CA TYR A 7 2.34 -0.78 -0.26
C TYR A 7 2.98 -1.92 0.55
N THR A 8 2.18 -2.63 1.35
CA THR A 8 2.65 -3.78 2.13
C THR A 8 3.03 -4.95 1.23
N GLN A 9 2.29 -5.18 0.13
CA GLN A 9 2.68 -6.17 -0.87
C GLN A 9 4.04 -5.83 -1.50
N GLY A 10 4.27 -4.55 -1.83
CA GLY A 10 5.53 -4.06 -2.34
C GLY A 10 6.68 -4.25 -1.34
N LEU A 11 6.46 -3.90 -0.06
CA LEU A 11 7.45 -4.10 1.01
C LEU A 11 7.87 -5.56 1.16
N LEU A 12 6.91 -6.50 1.18
CA LEU A 12 7.22 -7.93 1.27
C LEU A 12 7.97 -8.45 0.03
N LYS A 13 7.66 -7.90 -1.16
CA LYS A 13 8.35 -8.24 -2.41
C LYS A 13 9.76 -7.64 -2.51
N ALA A 14 9.99 -6.51 -1.87
CA ALA A 14 11.28 -5.82 -1.84
C ALA A 14 12.29 -6.47 -0.88
N VAL A 15 11.88 -7.46 -0.07
CA VAL A 15 12.80 -8.21 0.79
C VAL A 15 13.75 -9.02 -0.09
N PRO A 16 15.06 -8.70 -0.10
CA PRO A 16 16.02 -9.43 -0.92
C PRO A 16 16.15 -10.87 -0.42
N SER A 17 16.16 -11.82 -1.36
CA SER A 17 16.44 -13.21 -1.02
C SER A 17 17.92 -13.38 -0.70
N ILE A 18 18.22 -14.07 0.41
CA ILE A 18 19.59 -14.43 0.81
C ILE A 18 20.15 -15.53 -0.10
N ASP A 19 19.28 -16.22 -0.84
CA ASP A 19 19.65 -17.27 -1.76
C ASP A 19 20.39 -16.70 -2.99
N PRO A 20 21.66 -17.08 -3.22
CA PRO A 20 22.48 -16.54 -4.31
C PRO A 20 21.97 -16.89 -5.72
N LEU A 21 21.07 -17.88 -5.85
CA LEU A 21 20.40 -18.27 -7.10
C LEU A 21 19.11 -17.47 -7.36
N ARG A 22 18.54 -16.81 -6.34
CA ARG A 22 17.31 -15.99 -6.45
C ARG A 22 17.60 -14.50 -6.40
N ARG A 23 18.72 -14.09 -7.00
CA ARG A 23 19.28 -12.73 -6.99
C ARG A 23 18.49 -11.70 -7.83
N GLY A 24 17.17 -11.87 -7.93
CA GLY A 24 16.24 -10.97 -8.60
C GLY A 24 15.09 -10.65 -7.64
N GLY A 25 15.32 -9.72 -6.71
CA GLY A 25 14.25 -9.14 -5.91
C GLY A 25 13.33 -8.29 -6.80
N ALA A 26 12.05 -8.19 -6.44
CA ALA A 26 11.16 -7.25 -7.13
C ALA A 26 11.70 -5.83 -6.99
N PRO A 27 11.45 -4.94 -7.98
CA PRO A 27 11.88 -3.56 -7.88
C PRO A 27 11.40 -2.94 -6.57
N PRO A 28 12.25 -2.15 -5.88
CA PRO A 28 11.90 -1.51 -4.63
C PRO A 28 10.63 -0.67 -4.80
N VAL A 29 9.87 -0.52 -3.72
CA VAL A 29 8.68 0.33 -3.72
C VAL A 29 9.10 1.78 -4.01
N GLU A 30 8.84 2.22 -5.23
CA GLU A 30 9.13 3.58 -5.69
C GLU A 30 8.33 4.62 -4.90
N GLY A 31 8.97 5.78 -4.69
CA GLY A 31 8.38 6.96 -4.05
C GLY A 31 9.13 7.40 -2.79
N ASP A 32 8.97 8.67 -2.43
CA ASP A 32 9.63 9.30 -1.28
C ASP A 32 8.73 9.25 -0.03
N LEU A 33 9.30 9.22 1.17
CA LEU A 33 8.51 9.26 2.41
C LEU A 33 7.92 10.68 2.51
N PRO A 34 6.59 10.87 2.46
CA PRO A 34 6.04 12.21 2.63
C PRO A 34 6.43 12.72 4.01
N SER A 35 6.94 13.95 4.06
CA SER A 35 7.32 14.58 5.31
C SER A 35 6.10 14.61 6.24
N PRO A 36 6.23 14.17 7.51
CA PRO A 36 5.10 14.13 8.45
C PRO A 36 4.47 15.52 8.70
N SER A 37 5.22 16.59 8.41
CA SER A 37 4.78 17.99 8.53
C SER A 37 3.87 18.47 7.40
N ALA A 38 3.81 17.75 6.26
CA ALA A 38 3.00 18.11 5.10
C ALA A 38 2.22 16.88 4.61
N PRO A 39 1.18 16.44 5.35
CA PRO A 39 0.40 15.29 4.95
C PRO A 39 -0.29 15.59 3.61
N PRO A 40 -0.16 14.70 2.60
CA PRO A 40 -0.87 14.89 1.35
C PRO A 40 -2.38 14.79 1.55
N SER A 41 -3.14 15.52 0.74
CA SER A 41 -4.60 15.42 0.73
C SER A 41 -5.03 14.02 0.27
N GLY A 42 -6.04 13.46 0.95
CA GLY A 42 -6.57 12.13 0.62
C GLY A 42 -5.80 10.97 1.26
N CYS A 43 -5.32 10.02 0.44
CA CYS A 43 -4.60 8.83 0.91
C CYS A 43 -3.12 9.13 1.15
N TYR A 44 -2.64 8.97 2.39
CA TYR A 44 -1.23 9.18 2.76
C TYR A 44 -0.21 8.46 1.87
N PHE A 45 -0.59 7.32 1.30
CA PHE A 45 0.28 6.50 0.46
C PHE A 45 0.11 6.78 -1.05
N HIS A 46 -0.70 7.75 -1.47
CA HIS A 46 -0.99 7.98 -2.89
C HIS A 46 0.26 8.32 -3.72
N THR A 47 1.30 8.90 -3.10
CA THR A 47 2.58 9.23 -3.75
C THR A 47 3.49 8.02 -3.96
N ARG A 48 3.27 6.91 -3.24
CA ARG A 48 4.07 5.66 -3.30
C ARG A 48 3.26 4.45 -3.74
N CYS A 49 1.96 4.60 -3.92
CA CYS A 49 1.08 3.50 -4.29
C CYS A 49 1.19 3.25 -5.80
N SER A 50 1.66 2.07 -6.19
CA SER A 50 1.70 1.64 -7.60
C SER A 50 0.32 1.53 -8.24
N ALA A 51 -0.74 1.47 -7.42
CA ALA A 51 -2.13 1.40 -7.85
C ALA A 51 -2.92 2.65 -7.39
N VAL A 52 -2.27 3.82 -7.41
CA VAL A 52 -2.91 5.09 -7.10
C VAL A 52 -4.04 5.40 -8.10
N MET A 53 -5.19 5.82 -7.57
CA MET A 53 -6.33 6.30 -8.35
C MET A 53 -6.51 7.79 -8.14
N GLU A 54 -7.25 8.45 -9.02
CA GLU A 54 -7.56 9.87 -8.91
C GLU A 54 -8.28 10.21 -7.58
N ARG A 55 -9.23 9.35 -7.16
CA ARG A 55 -9.90 9.45 -5.84
C ARG A 55 -8.92 9.40 -4.67
N CYS A 56 -7.76 8.75 -4.79
CA CYS A 56 -6.76 8.67 -3.73
C CYS A 56 -6.08 10.01 -3.44
N ARG A 57 -6.09 10.97 -4.38
CA ARG A 57 -5.48 12.30 -4.23
C ARG A 57 -6.44 13.31 -3.57
N SER A 58 -7.74 13.05 -3.68
CA SER A 58 -8.80 13.98 -3.24
C SER A 58 -9.57 13.47 -2.03
N GLN A 59 -9.64 12.15 -1.81
CA GLN A 59 -10.38 11.54 -0.70
C GLN A 59 -9.52 10.54 0.06
N ALA A 60 -9.67 10.54 1.38
CA ALA A 60 -9.07 9.55 2.26
C ALA A 60 -9.92 8.27 2.26
N PRO A 61 -9.33 7.08 2.06
CA PRO A 61 -10.07 5.84 2.12
C PRO A 61 -10.57 5.52 3.53
N GLY A 62 -11.76 4.92 3.59
CA GLY A 62 -12.28 4.28 4.80
C GLY A 62 -11.43 3.08 5.23
N VAL A 63 -11.81 2.47 6.35
CA VAL A 63 -11.18 1.23 6.82
C VAL A 63 -11.96 0.06 6.23
N TYR A 64 -11.29 -0.75 5.42
CA TYR A 64 -11.87 -1.91 4.75
C TYR A 64 -11.12 -3.18 5.15
N GLY A 65 -11.83 -4.31 5.20
CA GLY A 65 -11.26 -5.62 5.53
C GLY A 65 -11.98 -6.35 6.66
N GLU A 66 -11.32 -7.36 7.21
CA GLU A 66 -11.86 -8.22 8.28
C GLU A 66 -11.49 -7.70 9.67
N ILE A 67 -12.06 -8.30 10.73
CA ILE A 67 -11.82 -7.91 12.14
C ILE A 67 -10.32 -7.90 12.48
N THR A 68 -9.59 -8.90 12.00
CA THR A 68 -8.15 -9.09 12.30
C THR A 68 -7.23 -8.49 11.25
N ARG A 69 -7.77 -8.05 10.10
CA ARG A 69 -6.98 -7.61 8.94
C ARG A 69 -7.67 -6.46 8.22
N GLN A 70 -7.29 -5.25 8.60
CA GLN A 70 -7.85 -4.01 8.07
C GLN A 70 -6.82 -3.27 7.21
N ALA A 71 -7.31 -2.54 6.21
CA ALA A 71 -6.51 -1.66 5.37
C ALA A 71 -7.30 -0.41 4.99
N ARG A 72 -6.61 0.75 4.98
CA ARG A 72 -7.15 2.01 4.49
C ARG A 72 -6.85 2.15 3.01
N CYS A 73 -7.58 1.39 2.19
CA CYS A 73 -7.35 1.34 0.75
C CYS A 73 -8.66 1.18 -0.01
N PHE A 74 -8.89 2.01 -1.02
CA PHE A 74 -10.03 1.87 -1.91
C PHE A 74 -10.03 0.56 -2.72
N LEU A 75 -8.89 -0.10 -2.90
CA LEU A 75 -8.84 -1.43 -3.53
C LEU A 75 -9.31 -2.54 -2.58
N ALA A 76 -9.27 -2.31 -1.27
CA ALA A 76 -9.78 -3.27 -0.29
C ALA A 76 -11.31 -3.17 -0.13
N GLU A 77 -11.95 -2.12 -0.68
CA GLU A 77 -13.41 -1.94 -0.72
C GLU A 77 -14.12 -3.11 -1.41
N SER A 78 -13.53 -3.70 -2.45
CA SER A 78 -14.08 -4.88 -3.13
C SER A 78 -13.88 -6.19 -2.36
N ARG A 79 -13.03 -6.19 -1.33
CA ARG A 79 -12.65 -7.37 -0.54
C ARG A 79 -13.32 -7.42 0.84
N GLY A 80 -14.04 -6.38 1.27
CA GLY A 80 -14.76 -6.37 2.52
C GLY A 80 -15.56 -5.08 2.74
N SER A 81 -16.74 -5.20 3.35
CA SER A 81 -17.61 -4.06 3.66
C SER A 81 -16.91 -3.04 4.59
N PRO A 82 -17.14 -1.73 4.40
CA PRO A 82 -16.59 -0.70 5.29
C PRO A 82 -17.11 -0.88 6.73
N ARG A 83 -16.23 -0.72 7.71
CA ARG A 83 -16.56 -0.65 9.14
C ARG A 83 -16.40 0.76 9.69
#